data_AF-A0A559LQ54-F1
#
_entry.id   AF-A0A559LQ54-F1
#
_cell.length_a   1.000
_cell.length_b   1.000
_cell.length_c   1.000
_cell.angle_alpha   90.00
_cell.angle_beta   90.00
_cell.angle_gamma   90.00
#
_symmetry.space_group_name_H-M   'P 1'
#
loop_
_entity.id
_entity.type
_entity.pdbx_description
1 polymer ?
#
loop_
_entity_poly.entity_id
_entity_poly.type
_entity_poly.pdbx_seq_one_letter_code
_entity_poly.pdbx_strand_id
1 'polypeptide(L)'
;MSSYSSPVSDVDNLGIEPLTTLDALMPKNYIRVLLAFRTSEPFNVVSLRLQSGLNATTEKIPWISGQVRSAGDGDKQAAHGAIYYSSNSSSPQIIDCGSIEEPISSLEAHAMHSTTIPEDVWPLGALPGSDDSSVFGASIFRFKDNQGLGLCVCMHHHAVDAAGFTEVLKIWARETTTRGSSTSQSGGTRLSRISEALASQIIEASSKGTEQLFRLLPEYSPIPPAMPASFPSFASQMFTIPTNYLDAYKQVLAPLLETPPSTNTVLCALLWSFITRIRAQHEENTLSLTSSRLVMAVNGRRRIGPNFSPPDKPYIGNLVLVCP
;
A
#
# COMPACT_ATOMS: atom_id res chain seq x y z
N MET A 1 41.32 -14.94 -39.84
CA MET A 1 39.92 -14.49 -39.81
C MET A 1 39.32 -14.94 -38.48
N SER A 2 39.33 -14.06 -37.49
CA SER A 2 38.72 -14.30 -36.18
C SER A 2 37.63 -13.25 -36.02
N SER A 3 36.37 -13.67 -36.11
CA SER A 3 35.21 -12.80 -35.94
C SER A 3 35.03 -12.53 -34.45
N TYR A 4 35.24 -11.28 -34.05
CA TYR A 4 34.81 -10.75 -32.76
C TYR A 4 33.28 -10.64 -32.77
N SER A 5 32.63 -11.42 -31.91
CA SER A 5 31.22 -11.25 -31.57
C SER A 5 31.12 -10.06 -30.61
N SER A 6 30.52 -8.97 -31.04
CA SER A 6 30.16 -7.84 -30.17
C SER A 6 29.15 -8.30 -29.11
N PRO A 7 29.31 -7.90 -27.83
CA PRO A 7 28.27 -8.11 -26.83
C PRO A 7 27.08 -7.22 -27.18
N VAL A 8 25.93 -7.84 -27.42
CA VAL A 8 24.66 -7.13 -27.60
C VAL A 8 24.33 -6.42 -26.28
N SER A 9 24.02 -5.14 -26.37
CA SER A 9 23.70 -4.24 -25.25
C SER A 9 22.40 -4.64 -24.56
N ASP A 10 22.48 -5.32 -23.42
CA ASP A 10 21.35 -5.53 -22.49
C ASP A 10 20.81 -4.23 -21.85
N VAL A 11 21.36 -3.07 -22.22
CA VAL A 11 21.00 -1.75 -21.67
C VAL A 11 19.74 -1.16 -22.31
N ASP A 12 19.34 -1.63 -23.51
CA ASP A 12 18.28 -0.99 -24.30
C ASP A 12 16.83 -1.34 -23.85
N ASN A 13 16.66 -2.17 -22.81
CA ASN A 13 15.34 -2.65 -22.34
C ASN A 13 15.07 -2.45 -20.83
N LEU A 14 15.87 -1.62 -20.16
CA LEU A 14 15.69 -1.32 -18.74
C LEU A 14 14.72 -0.13 -18.57
N GLY A 15 13.55 -0.42 -18.02
CA GLY A 15 12.60 0.59 -17.55
C GLY A 15 12.96 1.08 -16.15
N ILE A 16 12.80 2.38 -15.93
CA ILE A 16 13.01 3.04 -14.64
C ILE A 16 11.75 3.83 -14.31
N GLU A 17 11.18 3.57 -13.14
CA GLU A 17 10.06 4.31 -12.57
C GLU A 17 10.54 5.02 -11.29
N PRO A 18 10.89 6.31 -11.37
CA PRO A 18 11.46 7.05 -10.23
C PRO A 18 10.49 7.15 -9.06
N LEU A 19 11.00 6.95 -7.84
CA LEU A 19 10.22 7.19 -6.63
C LEU A 19 10.11 8.70 -6.35
N THR A 20 8.93 9.11 -5.90
CA THR A 20 8.68 10.47 -5.40
C THR A 20 9.21 10.62 -3.98
N THR A 21 9.31 11.85 -3.50
CA THR A 21 9.63 12.10 -2.07
C THR A 21 8.57 11.46 -1.15
N LEU A 22 7.30 11.39 -1.57
CA LEU A 22 6.23 10.76 -0.78
C LEU A 22 6.39 9.23 -0.71
N ASP A 23 6.92 8.61 -1.76
CA ASP A 23 7.23 7.18 -1.79
C ASP A 23 8.35 6.84 -0.80
N ALA A 24 9.40 7.66 -0.76
CA ALA A 24 10.55 7.46 0.14
C ALA A 24 10.25 7.73 1.62
N LEU A 25 9.14 8.41 1.93
CA LEU A 25 8.68 8.62 3.31
C LEU A 25 7.92 7.41 3.87
N MET A 26 7.50 6.48 3.03
CA MET A 26 6.81 5.28 3.49
C MET A 26 7.78 4.33 4.21
N PRO A 27 7.27 3.52 5.16
CA PRO A 27 8.11 2.51 5.79
C PRO A 27 8.63 1.49 4.76
N LYS A 28 9.86 1.02 4.95
CA LYS A 28 10.45 -0.07 4.16
C LYS A 28 9.85 -1.43 4.60
N ASN A 29 8.59 -1.65 4.25
CA ASN A 29 7.84 -2.89 4.51
C ASN A 29 6.97 -3.29 3.32
N TYR A 30 6.33 -4.45 3.43
CA TYR A 30 5.29 -4.88 2.49
C TYR A 30 3.90 -4.59 3.04
N ILE A 31 3.04 -4.00 2.20
CA ILE A 31 1.58 -4.09 2.40
C ILE A 31 1.19 -5.52 2.06
N ARG A 32 0.60 -6.24 3.03
CA ARG A 32 0.20 -7.65 2.93
C ARG A 32 -1.31 -7.75 3.04
N VAL A 33 -1.97 -8.32 2.04
CA VAL A 33 -3.43 -8.53 2.03
C VAL A 33 -3.73 -9.99 1.70
N LEU A 34 -4.61 -10.59 2.51
CA LEU A 34 -5.27 -11.85 2.20
C LEU A 34 -6.64 -11.56 1.58
N LEU A 35 -6.92 -12.18 0.44
CA LEU A 35 -8.25 -12.27 -0.13
C LEU A 35 -8.71 -13.73 -0.06
N ALA A 36 -9.76 -14.01 0.71
CA ALA A 36 -10.34 -15.34 0.82
C ALA A 36 -11.62 -15.43 -0.03
N PHE A 37 -11.73 -16.47 -0.85
CA PHE A 37 -12.86 -16.67 -1.74
C PHE A 37 -13.46 -18.05 -1.53
N ARG A 38 -14.77 -18.10 -1.32
CA ARG A 38 -15.53 -19.35 -1.47
C ARG A 38 -15.65 -19.68 -2.95
N THR A 39 -15.34 -20.92 -3.31
CA THR A 39 -15.48 -21.37 -4.70
C THR A 39 -15.58 -22.89 -4.77
N SER A 40 -16.27 -23.38 -5.79
CA SER A 40 -16.28 -24.77 -6.22
C SER A 40 -15.52 -25.00 -7.53
N GLU A 41 -14.95 -23.94 -8.12
CA GLU A 41 -14.15 -24.07 -9.33
C GLU A 41 -12.87 -24.88 -9.06
N PRO A 42 -12.44 -25.74 -10.00
CA PRO A 42 -11.19 -26.47 -9.88
C PRO A 42 -9.99 -25.52 -9.71
N PHE A 43 -9.12 -25.82 -8.75
CA PHE A 43 -7.98 -24.98 -8.39
C PHE A 43 -7.08 -24.61 -9.59
N ASN A 44 -6.80 -25.57 -10.47
CA ASN A 44 -5.98 -25.35 -11.66
C ASN A 44 -6.60 -24.33 -12.63
N VAL A 45 -7.93 -24.31 -12.75
CA VAL A 45 -8.65 -23.34 -13.59
C VAL A 45 -8.54 -21.94 -13.00
N VAL A 46 -8.73 -21.81 -11.68
CA VAL A 46 -8.64 -20.52 -10.99
C VAL A 46 -7.21 -19.98 -11.01
N SER A 47 -6.22 -20.81 -10.69
CA SER A 47 -4.80 -20.45 -10.69
C SER A 47 -4.34 -19.97 -12.07
N LEU A 48 -4.68 -20.71 -13.14
CA LEU A 48 -4.37 -20.31 -14.51
C LEU A 48 -5.02 -18.96 -14.89
N ARG A 49 -6.29 -18.75 -14.52
CA ARG A 49 -7.02 -17.50 -14.81
C ARG A 49 -6.38 -16.32 -14.07
N LEU A 50 -6.04 -16.49 -12.79
CA LEU A 50 -5.36 -15.47 -11.99
C LEU A 50 -3.99 -15.13 -12.57
N GLN A 51 -3.18 -16.13 -12.94
CA GLN A 51 -1.87 -15.90 -13.56
C GLN A 51 -2.01 -15.18 -14.90
N SER A 52 -2.97 -15.58 -15.74
CA SER A 52 -3.25 -14.89 -17.01
C SER A 52 -3.65 -13.42 -16.79
N GLY A 53 -4.49 -13.14 -15.79
CA GLY A 53 -4.84 -11.77 -15.42
C GLY A 53 -3.65 -10.98 -14.90
N LEU A 54 -2.74 -11.61 -14.17
CA LEU A 54 -1.52 -10.97 -13.64
C LEU A 54 -0.54 -10.63 -14.77
N ASN A 55 -0.42 -11.51 -15.76
CA ASN A 55 0.36 -11.25 -16.97
C ASN A 55 -0.16 -9.99 -17.69
N ALA A 56 -1.46 -9.93 -17.97
CA ALA A 56 -2.10 -8.77 -18.60
C ALA A 56 -2.02 -7.49 -17.73
N THR A 57 -2.04 -7.64 -16.40
CA THR A 57 -1.82 -6.51 -15.47
C THR A 57 -0.40 -5.98 -15.55
N THR A 58 0.58 -6.88 -15.69
CA THR A 58 2.00 -6.52 -15.83
C THR A 58 2.23 -5.77 -17.14
N GLU A 59 1.56 -6.14 -18.23
CA GLU A 59 1.62 -5.38 -19.48
C GLU A 59 1.12 -3.93 -19.31
N LYS A 60 0.08 -3.72 -18.49
CA LYS A 60 -0.46 -2.39 -18.19
C LYS A 60 0.37 -1.60 -17.17
N ILE A 61 1.05 -2.30 -16.27
CA ILE A 61 1.86 -1.70 -15.20
C ILE A 61 3.20 -2.45 -15.11
N PRO A 62 4.13 -2.25 -16.05
CA PRO A 62 5.34 -3.09 -16.16
C PRO A 62 6.21 -3.10 -14.89
N TRP A 63 6.27 -1.97 -14.19
CA TRP A 63 7.10 -1.83 -12.99
C TRP A 63 6.68 -2.72 -11.82
N ILE A 64 5.49 -3.36 -11.82
CA ILE A 64 5.13 -4.33 -10.78
C ILE A 64 6.01 -5.59 -10.80
N SER A 65 6.61 -5.89 -11.95
CA SER A 65 7.61 -6.98 -12.10
C SER A 65 9.01 -6.58 -11.63
N GLY A 66 9.19 -5.31 -11.26
CA GLY A 66 10.48 -4.73 -10.93
C GLY A 66 10.92 -4.93 -9.48
N GLN A 67 12.04 -4.28 -9.18
CA GLN A 67 12.63 -4.21 -7.86
C GLN A 67 12.73 -2.75 -7.42
N VAL A 68 12.33 -2.48 -6.19
CA VAL A 68 12.59 -1.22 -5.51
C VAL A 68 14.05 -1.20 -5.13
N ARG A 69 14.76 -0.13 -5.51
CA ARG A 69 16.12 0.16 -5.08
C ARG A 69 16.21 1.54 -4.46
N SER A 70 16.97 1.65 -3.38
CA SER A 70 17.32 2.93 -2.77
C SER A 70 18.26 3.73 -3.68
N ALA A 71 18.29 5.05 -3.50
CA ALA A 71 19.23 5.92 -4.20
C ALA A 71 20.68 5.49 -3.90
N GLY A 72 21.46 5.21 -4.94
CA GLY A 72 22.91 5.09 -4.82
C GLY A 72 23.58 6.46 -4.89
N ASP A 73 24.78 6.61 -4.32
CA ASP A 73 25.58 7.82 -4.46
C ASP A 73 25.88 8.10 -5.95
N GLY A 74 25.23 9.13 -6.52
CA GLY A 74 25.52 9.65 -7.86
C GLY A 74 24.39 9.57 -8.89
N ASP A 75 23.29 8.86 -8.63
CA ASP A 75 22.16 8.81 -9.56
C ASP A 75 21.21 10.02 -9.37
N LYS A 76 21.44 11.07 -10.17
CA LYS A 76 20.61 12.28 -10.16
C LYS A 76 19.16 12.03 -10.59
N GLN A 77 18.86 10.95 -11.31
CA GLN A 77 17.49 10.62 -11.74
C GLN A 77 16.72 9.84 -10.66
N ALA A 78 17.41 9.21 -9.71
CA ALA A 78 16.82 8.42 -8.64
C ALA A 78 17.21 8.94 -7.24
N ALA A 79 17.15 10.26 -7.03
CA ALA A 79 17.54 10.90 -5.75
C ALA A 79 16.81 10.35 -4.51
N HIS A 80 15.65 9.71 -4.70
CA HIS A 80 14.83 9.09 -3.65
C HIS A 80 14.68 7.56 -3.83
N GLY A 81 15.48 6.96 -4.72
CA GLY A 81 15.32 5.59 -5.21
C GLY A 81 14.44 5.50 -6.44
N ALA A 82 14.38 4.30 -7.01
CA ALA A 82 13.59 4.00 -8.20
C ALA A 82 13.15 2.54 -8.22
N ILE A 83 12.15 2.25 -9.05
CA ILE A 83 11.80 0.88 -9.41
C ILE A 83 12.46 0.57 -10.75
N TYR A 84 13.30 -0.45 -10.75
CA TYR A 84 13.96 -0.96 -11.95
C TYR A 84 13.22 -2.19 -12.43
N TYR A 85 12.85 -2.21 -13.70
CA TYR A 85 12.12 -3.32 -14.32
C TYR A 85 12.59 -3.51 -15.76
N SER A 86 12.48 -4.72 -16.30
CA SER A 86 12.76 -4.93 -17.72
C SER A 86 11.46 -4.90 -18.50
N SER A 87 11.45 -4.31 -19.69
CA SER A 87 10.32 -4.47 -20.62
C SER A 87 10.15 -5.94 -21.05
N ASN A 88 11.19 -6.75 -20.92
CA ASN A 88 11.21 -8.17 -21.28
C ASN A 88 11.09 -9.10 -20.07
N SER A 89 11.00 -8.59 -18.84
CA SER A 89 10.87 -9.48 -17.67
C SER A 89 9.53 -10.19 -17.69
N SER A 90 9.57 -11.49 -17.40
CA SER A 90 8.36 -12.28 -17.18
C SER A 90 7.54 -11.67 -16.05
N SER A 91 6.21 -11.71 -16.21
CA SER A 91 5.28 -11.36 -15.14
C SER A 91 5.58 -12.14 -13.85
N PRO A 92 5.38 -11.55 -12.65
CA PRO A 92 5.50 -12.28 -11.40
C PRO A 92 4.68 -13.56 -11.42
N GLN A 93 5.26 -14.65 -10.91
CA GLN A 93 4.57 -15.94 -10.82
C GLN A 93 3.82 -16.04 -9.50
N ILE A 94 2.58 -16.53 -9.54
CA ILE A 94 1.80 -16.86 -8.36
C ILE A 94 2.33 -18.18 -7.80
N ILE A 95 2.74 -18.16 -6.53
CA ILE A 95 3.25 -19.36 -5.84
C ILE A 95 2.07 -20.21 -5.36
N ASP A 96 1.98 -21.48 -5.78
CA ASP A 96 1.04 -22.45 -5.20
C ASP A 96 1.63 -22.99 -3.89
N CYS A 97 1.00 -22.63 -2.77
CA CYS A 97 1.40 -23.06 -1.42
C CYS A 97 0.70 -24.34 -0.97
N GLY A 98 -0.08 -25.00 -1.83
CA GLY A 98 -0.77 -26.23 -1.46
C GLY A 98 -2.08 -25.95 -0.72
N SER A 99 -2.29 -26.67 0.38
CA SER A 99 -3.46 -26.51 1.25
C SER A 99 -3.00 -26.16 2.66
N ILE A 100 -3.75 -25.31 3.36
CA ILE A 100 -3.58 -25.09 4.79
C ILE A 100 -4.50 -26.01 5.60
N GLU A 101 -4.17 -26.23 6.87
CA GLU A 101 -4.94 -27.10 7.77
C GLU A 101 -6.26 -26.50 8.26
N GLU A 102 -6.45 -25.18 8.10
CA GLU A 102 -7.68 -24.51 8.52
C GLU A 102 -8.77 -24.61 7.43
N PRO A 103 -10.03 -24.90 7.79
CA PRO A 103 -11.17 -24.74 6.90
C PRO A 103 -11.55 -23.25 6.80
N ILE A 104 -12.17 -22.84 5.69
CA ILE A 104 -12.50 -21.41 5.48
C ILE A 104 -13.49 -20.89 6.54
N SER A 105 -14.38 -21.75 7.01
CA SER A 105 -15.34 -21.44 8.08
C SER A 105 -14.67 -21.12 9.42
N SER A 106 -13.51 -21.72 9.71
CA SER A 106 -12.71 -21.41 10.91
C SER A 106 -12.21 -19.97 10.84
N LEU A 107 -11.67 -19.54 9.70
CA LEU A 107 -11.22 -18.16 9.54
C LEU A 107 -12.39 -17.16 9.61
N GLU A 108 -13.54 -17.48 9.00
CA GLU A 108 -14.74 -16.63 9.09
C GLU A 108 -15.17 -16.43 10.54
N ALA A 109 -15.16 -17.50 11.36
CA ALA A 109 -15.49 -17.44 12.78
C ALA A 109 -14.51 -16.57 13.59
N HIS A 110 -13.25 -16.48 13.16
CA HIS A 110 -12.21 -15.64 13.76
C HIS A 110 -12.00 -14.30 13.05
N ALA A 111 -12.99 -13.85 12.26
CA ALA A 111 -12.97 -12.59 11.52
C ALA A 111 -11.73 -12.42 10.60
N MET A 112 -11.18 -13.53 10.10
CA MET A 112 -10.02 -13.56 9.19
C MET A 112 -8.77 -12.89 9.81
N HIS A 113 -8.54 -13.07 11.11
CA HIS A 113 -7.39 -12.48 11.80
C HIS A 113 -6.06 -12.92 11.15
N SER A 114 -5.12 -11.98 10.94
CA SER A 114 -3.89 -12.26 10.20
C SER A 114 -3.01 -13.37 10.80
N THR A 115 -3.09 -13.59 12.11
CA THR A 115 -2.33 -14.65 12.80
C THR A 115 -2.89 -16.05 12.56
N THR A 116 -4.07 -16.20 11.97
CA THR A 116 -4.61 -17.52 11.60
C THR A 116 -4.07 -18.00 10.25
N ILE A 117 -3.31 -17.14 9.55
CA ILE A 117 -2.67 -17.46 8.28
C ILE A 117 -1.23 -17.85 8.54
N PRO A 118 -0.80 -19.06 8.13
CA PRO A 118 0.59 -19.46 8.24
C PRO A 118 1.55 -18.49 7.54
N GLU A 119 2.70 -18.19 8.15
CA GLU A 119 3.65 -17.21 7.58
C GLU A 119 4.26 -17.70 6.24
N ASP A 120 4.38 -19.01 6.07
CA ASP A 120 4.95 -19.68 4.89
C ASP A 120 4.04 -19.63 3.65
N VAL A 121 2.75 -19.34 3.80
CA VAL A 121 1.88 -19.11 2.64
C VAL A 121 2.03 -17.73 2.04
N TRP A 122 2.78 -16.81 2.66
CA TRP A 122 2.99 -15.48 2.10
C TRP A 122 4.19 -15.48 1.15
N PRO A 123 4.07 -14.81 -0.02
CA PRO A 123 5.09 -14.90 -1.07
C PRO A 123 6.36 -14.11 -0.73
N LEU A 124 6.27 -13.17 0.20
CA LEU A 124 7.34 -12.29 0.66
C LEU A 124 7.22 -12.12 2.17
N GLY A 125 8.35 -12.05 2.86
CA GLY A 125 8.40 -11.76 4.29
C GLY A 125 7.84 -10.36 4.61
N ALA A 126 7.49 -10.13 5.88
CA ALA A 126 6.95 -8.83 6.33
C ALA A 126 7.89 -7.64 6.03
N LEU A 127 9.19 -7.88 6.13
CA LEU A 127 10.23 -6.91 5.86
C LEU A 127 11.00 -7.28 4.58
N PRO A 128 11.41 -6.30 3.77
CA PRO A 128 12.23 -6.55 2.60
C PRO A 128 13.64 -6.98 3.03
N GLY A 129 14.12 -8.08 2.45
CA GLY A 129 15.36 -8.74 2.90
C GLY A 129 16.66 -8.07 2.45
N SER A 130 16.64 -7.23 1.41
CA SER A 130 17.84 -6.57 0.85
C SER A 130 17.54 -5.18 0.27
N ASP A 131 18.55 -4.49 -0.24
CA ASP A 131 18.37 -3.20 -0.94
C ASP A 131 17.68 -3.35 -2.30
N ASP A 132 17.69 -4.56 -2.87
CA ASP A 132 16.95 -4.92 -4.07
C ASP A 132 15.74 -5.77 -3.66
N SER A 133 14.59 -5.12 -3.53
CA SER A 133 13.38 -5.76 -3.02
C SER A 133 12.29 -5.80 -4.08
N SER A 134 11.73 -7.00 -4.34
CA SER A 134 10.64 -7.17 -5.30
C SER A 134 9.48 -6.24 -5.00
N VAL A 135 8.93 -5.60 -6.03
CA VAL A 135 7.78 -4.70 -5.89
C VAL A 135 6.52 -5.47 -5.50
N PHE A 136 6.33 -6.65 -6.08
CA PHE A 136 5.10 -7.44 -5.98
C PHE A 136 5.42 -8.91 -5.72
N GLY A 137 4.57 -9.56 -4.92
CA GLY A 137 4.54 -11.01 -4.78
C GLY A 137 3.11 -11.49 -4.58
N ALA A 138 2.77 -12.65 -5.14
CA ALA A 138 1.49 -13.29 -4.94
C ALA A 138 1.65 -14.80 -4.69
N SER A 139 0.79 -15.35 -3.85
CA SER A 139 0.67 -16.78 -3.62
C SER A 139 -0.79 -17.17 -3.43
N ILE A 140 -1.09 -18.43 -3.70
CA ILE A 140 -2.42 -19.00 -3.60
C ILE A 140 -2.36 -20.31 -2.82
N PHE A 141 -3.37 -20.56 -1.98
CA PHE A 141 -3.52 -21.80 -1.25
C PHE A 141 -4.99 -22.23 -1.19
N ARG A 142 -5.22 -23.50 -0.88
CA ARG A 142 -6.54 -24.10 -0.66
C ARG A 142 -6.84 -24.23 0.83
N PHE A 143 -8.09 -24.03 1.22
CA PHE A 143 -8.53 -24.40 2.57
C PHE A 143 -8.74 -25.92 2.67
N LYS A 144 -8.61 -26.48 3.89
CA LYS A 144 -8.70 -27.93 4.14
C LYS A 144 -10.00 -28.57 3.66
N ASP A 145 -11.10 -27.82 3.74
CA ASP A 145 -12.44 -28.27 3.36
C ASP A 145 -12.72 -28.20 1.85
N ASN A 146 -11.76 -27.72 1.04
CA ASN A 146 -11.90 -27.46 -0.39
C ASN A 146 -13.11 -26.58 -0.74
N GLN A 147 -13.60 -25.74 0.20
CA GLN A 147 -14.71 -24.81 -0.04
C GLN A 147 -14.26 -23.41 -0.43
N GLY A 148 -12.96 -23.20 -0.56
CA GLY A 148 -12.41 -21.92 -0.96
C GLY A 148 -10.91 -21.93 -1.20
N LEU A 149 -10.41 -20.75 -1.52
CA LEU A 149 -9.00 -20.46 -1.71
C LEU A 149 -8.63 -19.14 -1.03
N GLY A 150 -7.37 -19.06 -0.58
CA GLY A 150 -6.76 -17.82 -0.15
C GLY A 150 -5.77 -17.33 -1.21
N LEU A 151 -5.80 -16.03 -1.47
CA LEU A 151 -4.86 -15.31 -2.31
C LEU A 151 -4.13 -14.28 -1.45
N CYS A 152 -2.84 -14.51 -1.23
CA CYS A 152 -1.98 -13.58 -0.52
C CYS A 152 -1.28 -12.67 -1.52
N VAL A 153 -1.34 -11.35 -1.30
CA VAL A 153 -0.70 -10.36 -2.15
C VAL A 153 0.15 -9.43 -1.30
N CYS A 154 1.41 -9.27 -1.71
CA CYS A 154 2.38 -8.40 -1.08
C CYS A 154 2.81 -7.32 -2.09
N MET A 155 2.83 -6.05 -1.68
CA MET A 155 3.48 -4.99 -2.45
C MET A 155 4.35 -4.10 -1.59
N HIS A 156 5.53 -3.73 -2.10
CA HIS A 156 6.48 -2.89 -1.38
C HIS A 156 5.87 -1.51 -1.14
N HIS A 157 5.90 -1.02 0.11
CA HIS A 157 5.15 0.19 0.48
C HIS A 157 5.74 1.47 -0.12
N HIS A 158 7.02 1.50 -0.48
CA HIS A 158 7.56 2.59 -1.32
C HIS A 158 6.97 2.60 -2.75
N ALA A 159 6.47 1.48 -3.26
CA ALA A 159 5.92 1.43 -4.60
C ALA A 159 4.47 1.94 -4.64
N VAL A 160 3.69 1.67 -3.58
CA VAL A 160 2.25 1.95 -3.50
C VAL A 160 1.81 2.30 -2.08
N ASP A 161 0.80 3.17 -1.95
CA ASP A 161 -0.02 3.25 -0.73
C ASP A 161 -1.20 2.27 -0.80
N ALA A 162 -2.02 2.19 0.25
CA ALA A 162 -3.18 1.30 0.27
C ALA A 162 -4.19 1.58 -0.87
N ALA A 163 -4.32 2.83 -1.32
CA ALA A 163 -5.19 3.16 -2.44
C ALA A 163 -4.57 2.71 -3.77
N GLY A 164 -3.28 2.93 -3.99
CA GLY A 164 -2.53 2.44 -5.14
C GLY A 164 -2.54 0.92 -5.24
N PHE A 165 -2.31 0.24 -4.12
CA PHE A 165 -2.45 -1.21 -3.98
C PHE A 165 -3.85 -1.68 -4.43
N THR A 166 -4.90 -1.00 -3.96
CA THR A 166 -6.28 -1.30 -4.34
C THR A 166 -6.51 -1.11 -5.84
N GLU A 167 -5.95 -0.08 -6.46
CA GLU A 167 -6.05 0.12 -7.91
C GLU A 167 -5.34 -0.97 -8.70
N VAL A 168 -4.16 -1.44 -8.25
CA VAL A 168 -3.48 -2.60 -8.84
C VAL A 168 -4.35 -3.85 -8.76
N LEU A 169 -4.95 -4.13 -7.60
CA LEU A 169 -5.87 -5.27 -7.45
C LEU A 169 -7.13 -5.16 -8.31
N LYS A 170 -7.71 -3.96 -8.46
CA LYS A 170 -8.86 -3.75 -9.35
C LYS A 170 -8.52 -4.00 -10.80
N ILE A 171 -7.34 -3.54 -11.24
CA ILE A 171 -6.83 -3.80 -12.59
C ILE A 171 -6.66 -5.31 -12.75
N TRP A 172 -6.00 -5.98 -11.81
CA TRP A 172 -5.83 -7.43 -11.87
C TRP A 172 -7.13 -8.22 -11.89
N ALA A 173 -8.11 -7.88 -11.04
CA ALA A 173 -9.42 -8.50 -11.05
C ALA A 173 -10.15 -8.29 -12.40
N ARG A 174 -10.04 -7.10 -12.99
CA ARG A 174 -10.60 -6.81 -14.31
C ARG A 174 -9.89 -7.62 -15.40
N GLU A 175 -8.56 -7.66 -15.43
CA GLU A 175 -7.83 -8.43 -16.44
C GLU A 175 -8.03 -9.95 -16.27
N THR A 176 -8.32 -10.42 -15.06
CA THR A 176 -8.72 -11.82 -14.79
C THR A 176 -10.10 -12.17 -15.35
N THR A 177 -11.00 -11.19 -15.46
CA THR A 177 -12.39 -11.39 -15.92
C THR A 177 -12.61 -11.03 -17.40
N THR A 178 -11.81 -10.12 -17.95
CA THR A 178 -12.00 -9.59 -19.31
C THR A 178 -11.11 -10.33 -20.31
N ARG A 179 -11.69 -10.88 -21.38
CA ARG A 179 -10.91 -11.44 -22.50
C ARG A 179 -10.40 -10.32 -23.42
N GLY A 180 -9.28 -9.70 -23.06
CA GLY A 180 -8.42 -8.99 -24.01
C GLY A 180 -8.92 -7.65 -24.56
N SER A 181 -9.26 -6.68 -23.69
CA SER A 181 -9.31 -5.27 -24.12
C SER A 181 -8.06 -4.54 -23.63
N SER A 182 -7.08 -4.43 -24.51
CA SER A 182 -5.83 -3.71 -24.30
C SER A 182 -6.07 -2.21 -24.50
N THR A 183 -6.50 -1.51 -23.46
CA THR A 183 -6.25 -0.07 -23.38
C THR A 183 -4.83 0.14 -22.87
N SER A 184 -3.97 0.60 -23.78
CA SER A 184 -2.62 1.08 -23.47
C SER A 184 -2.70 2.25 -22.48
N GLN A 185 -1.86 2.26 -21.44
CA GLN A 185 -1.72 3.43 -20.58
C GLN A 185 -0.93 4.52 -21.32
N SER A 186 -1.50 5.73 -21.34
CA SER A 186 -0.81 6.93 -21.84
C SER A 186 0.25 7.41 -20.86
N GLY A 187 1.34 7.96 -21.43
CA GLY A 187 2.64 8.14 -20.80
C GLY A 187 2.75 9.09 -19.60
N GLY A 188 3.99 9.11 -19.08
CA GLY A 188 4.43 9.83 -17.90
C GLY A 188 4.73 8.89 -16.73
N THR A 189 5.86 9.09 -16.05
CA THR A 189 6.18 8.39 -14.80
C THR A 189 5.32 8.94 -13.66
N ARG A 190 5.23 8.23 -12.53
CA ARG A 190 4.57 8.78 -11.32
C ARG A 190 5.12 10.15 -10.93
N LEU A 191 6.44 10.33 -11.04
CA LEU A 191 7.13 11.57 -10.70
C LEU A 191 6.69 12.69 -11.64
N SER A 192 6.66 12.47 -12.96
CA SER A 192 6.24 13.51 -13.90
C SER A 192 4.78 13.93 -13.64
N ARG A 193 3.89 12.96 -13.36
CA ARG A 193 2.48 13.24 -13.08
C ARG A 193 2.29 14.09 -11.82
N ILE A 194 2.98 13.77 -10.72
CA ILE A 194 2.83 14.53 -9.48
C ILE A 194 3.49 15.91 -9.59
N SER A 195 4.65 16.00 -10.23
CA SER A 195 5.35 17.28 -10.45
C SER A 195 4.54 18.23 -11.33
N GLU A 196 3.92 17.72 -12.39
CA GLU A 196 3.03 18.52 -13.24
C GLU A 196 1.80 19.00 -12.47
N ALA A 197 1.14 18.11 -11.72
CA ALA A 197 -0.08 18.45 -10.99
C ALA A 197 0.15 19.43 -9.82
N LEU A 198 1.37 19.46 -9.26
CA LEU A 198 1.74 20.33 -8.15
C LEU A 198 2.66 21.48 -8.56
N ALA A 199 2.87 21.73 -9.86
CA ALA A 199 3.87 22.68 -10.34
C ALA A 199 3.74 24.07 -9.71
N SER A 200 2.52 24.62 -9.68
CA SER A 200 2.24 25.94 -9.09
C SER A 200 2.51 25.97 -7.59
N GLN A 201 2.11 24.93 -6.87
CA GLN A 201 2.31 24.82 -5.42
C GLN A 201 3.79 24.63 -5.07
N ILE A 202 4.54 23.90 -5.91
CA ILE A 202 5.98 23.73 -5.74
C ILE A 202 6.70 25.07 -5.94
N ILE A 203 6.32 25.87 -6.95
CA ILE A 203 6.87 27.21 -7.16
C ILE A 203 6.59 28.10 -5.95
N GLU A 204 5.34 28.12 -5.47
CA GLU A 204 4.95 28.89 -4.30
C GLU A 204 5.73 28.44 -3.05
N ALA A 205 5.79 27.13 -2.78
CA ALA A 205 6.49 26.58 -1.62
C ALA A 205 8.00 26.84 -1.69
N SER A 206 8.61 26.73 -2.86
CA SER A 206 10.05 26.98 -3.08
C SER A 206 10.41 28.46 -2.88
N SER A 207 9.44 29.37 -3.04
CA SER A 207 9.63 30.79 -2.72
C SER A 207 9.65 31.07 -1.21
N LYS A 208 9.21 30.10 -0.39
CA LYS A 208 9.20 30.17 1.08
C LYS A 208 10.42 29.44 1.63
N GLY A 209 11.08 30.01 2.63
CA GLY A 209 12.14 29.29 3.36
C GLY A 209 11.56 28.11 4.15
N THR A 210 12.36 27.08 4.41
CA THR A 210 11.96 25.90 5.21
C THR A 210 11.34 26.26 6.56
N GLU A 211 11.93 27.24 7.26
CA GLU A 211 11.40 27.77 8.52
C GLU A 211 9.99 28.38 8.37
N GLN A 212 9.75 29.09 7.26
CA GLN A 212 8.44 29.64 6.97
C GLN A 212 7.42 28.54 6.67
N LEU A 213 7.83 27.46 6.00
CA LEU A 213 6.96 26.30 5.77
C LEU A 213 6.57 25.61 7.09
N PHE A 214 7.51 25.41 8.01
CA PHE A 214 7.19 24.85 9.34
C PHE A 214 6.30 25.77 10.17
N ARG A 215 6.42 27.10 10.03
CA ARG A 215 5.47 28.03 10.68
C ARG A 215 4.06 27.95 10.11
N LEU A 216 3.93 27.70 8.81
CA LEU A 216 2.63 27.50 8.16
C LEU A 216 2.01 26.14 8.48
N LEU A 217 2.84 25.17 8.86
CA LEU A 217 2.48 23.79 9.14
C LEU A 217 3.03 23.37 10.52
N PRO A 218 2.55 24.02 11.61
CA PRO A 218 3.09 23.82 12.96
C PRO A 218 2.92 22.39 13.49
N GLU A 219 2.09 21.60 12.83
CA GLU A 219 1.91 20.18 13.11
C GLU A 219 3.08 19.30 12.64
N TYR A 220 3.95 19.81 11.76
CA TYR A 220 5.15 19.14 11.30
C TYR A 220 6.38 19.59 12.09
N SER A 221 7.32 18.67 12.30
CA SER A 221 8.56 18.91 13.04
C SER A 221 9.77 18.66 12.14
N PRO A 222 10.82 19.50 12.21
CA PRO A 222 12.10 19.21 11.57
C PRO A 222 12.87 18.11 12.32
N ILE A 223 12.51 17.84 13.57
CA ILE A 223 13.09 16.78 14.39
C ILE A 223 12.36 15.48 14.04
N PRO A 224 13.06 14.46 13.49
CA PRO A 224 12.44 13.17 13.20
C PRO A 224 11.96 12.51 14.50
N PRO A 225 10.89 11.71 14.46
CA PRO A 225 10.44 10.98 15.64
C PRO A 225 11.53 10.00 16.08
N ALA A 226 11.87 10.04 17.38
CA ALA A 226 12.74 9.05 17.98
C ALA A 226 11.95 7.74 18.13
N MET A 227 12.42 6.68 17.45
CA MET A 227 11.90 5.34 17.68
C MET A 227 12.36 4.85 19.05
N PRO A 228 11.48 4.19 19.84
CA PRO A 228 11.89 3.63 21.12
C PRO A 228 12.96 2.54 20.90
N ALA A 229 13.93 2.45 21.82
CA ALA A 229 15.02 1.47 21.74
C ALA A 229 14.52 0.02 21.82
N SER A 230 13.34 -0.20 22.40
CA SER A 230 12.65 -1.48 22.47
C SER A 230 11.14 -1.26 22.40
N PHE A 231 10.44 -2.17 21.75
CA PHE A 231 8.99 -2.22 21.81
C PHE A 231 8.54 -3.16 22.94
N PRO A 232 7.56 -2.76 23.78
CA PRO A 232 6.98 -3.66 24.75
C PRO A 232 6.29 -4.82 24.03
N SER A 233 6.09 -5.94 24.73
CA SER A 233 5.25 -7.02 24.21
C SER A 233 3.86 -6.48 23.88
N PHE A 234 3.36 -6.77 22.68
CA PHE A 234 2.04 -6.36 22.23
C PHE A 234 1.28 -7.55 21.68
N ALA A 235 -0.04 -7.46 21.74
CA ALA A 235 -0.96 -8.39 21.09
C ALA A 235 -1.80 -7.62 20.06
N SER A 236 -2.14 -8.29 18.98
CA SER A 236 -3.10 -7.79 17.99
C SER A 236 -4.45 -8.46 18.24
N GLN A 237 -5.52 -7.67 18.22
CA GLN A 237 -6.89 -8.15 18.30
C GLN A 237 -7.78 -7.38 17.34
N MET A 238 -8.68 -8.08 16.66
CA MET A 238 -9.69 -7.48 15.81
C MET A 238 -10.95 -7.17 16.61
N PHE A 239 -11.47 -5.95 16.43
CA PHE A 239 -12.72 -5.51 17.03
C PHE A 239 -13.72 -5.18 15.93
N THR A 240 -14.93 -5.75 16.03
CA THR A 240 -16.04 -5.45 15.13
C THR A 240 -16.98 -4.48 15.82
N ILE A 241 -17.18 -3.30 15.23
CA ILE A 241 -18.12 -2.30 15.75
C ILE A 241 -19.32 -2.25 14.81
N PRO A 242 -20.53 -2.59 15.29
CA PRO A 242 -21.71 -2.56 14.45
C PRO A 242 -22.05 -1.13 14.00
N THR A 243 -22.45 -0.98 12.74
CA THR A 243 -22.67 0.33 12.10
C THR A 243 -23.77 1.14 12.78
N ASN A 244 -24.82 0.49 13.29
CA ASN A 244 -25.91 1.15 14.00
C ASN A 244 -25.44 1.91 15.26
N TYR A 245 -24.39 1.45 15.94
CA TYR A 245 -23.80 2.21 17.05
C TYR A 245 -23.10 3.47 16.55
N LEU A 246 -22.33 3.37 15.47
CA LEU A 246 -21.66 4.53 14.87
C LEU A 246 -22.67 5.55 14.36
N ASP A 247 -23.78 5.10 13.79
CA ASP A 247 -24.85 5.98 13.31
C ASP A 247 -25.59 6.69 14.46
N ALA A 248 -25.81 6.01 15.58
CA ALA A 248 -26.33 6.65 16.79
C ALA A 248 -25.41 7.78 17.29
N TYR A 249 -24.09 7.54 17.32
CA TYR A 249 -23.12 8.58 17.68
C TYR A 249 -23.13 9.76 16.70
N LYS A 250 -23.22 9.50 15.39
CA LYS A 250 -23.34 10.59 14.41
C LYS A 250 -24.58 11.44 14.65
N GLN A 251 -25.73 10.83 14.96
CA GLN A 251 -26.97 11.55 15.23
C GLN A 251 -26.84 12.46 16.46
N VAL A 252 -26.19 11.97 17.53
CA VAL A 252 -25.93 12.76 18.74
C VAL A 252 -24.96 13.92 18.48
N LEU A 253 -23.93 13.70 17.65
CA LEU A 253 -22.89 14.69 17.37
C LEU A 253 -23.30 15.71 16.29
N ALA A 254 -24.19 15.34 15.36
CA ALA A 254 -24.63 16.19 14.26
C ALA A 254 -25.07 17.60 14.67
N PRO A 255 -25.91 17.82 15.72
CA PRO A 255 -26.30 19.16 16.12
C PRO A 255 -25.18 19.99 16.77
N LEU A 256 -24.05 19.36 17.12
CA LEU A 256 -22.92 20.02 17.78
C LEU A 256 -21.80 20.42 16.81
N LEU A 257 -21.92 20.05 15.53
CA LEU A 257 -20.88 20.22 14.52
C LEU A 257 -21.43 20.97 13.31
N GLU A 258 -20.61 21.84 12.70
CA GLU A 258 -20.99 22.55 11.47
C GLU A 258 -21.25 21.60 10.30
N THR A 259 -20.48 20.49 10.25
CA THR A 259 -20.64 19.44 9.25
C THR A 259 -20.85 18.10 9.97
N PRO A 260 -21.86 17.30 9.58
CA PRO A 260 -22.06 15.97 10.14
C PRO A 260 -20.79 15.09 10.02
N PRO A 261 -20.39 14.39 11.08
CA PRO A 261 -19.14 13.65 11.07
C PRO A 261 -19.27 12.37 10.22
N SER A 262 -18.18 12.00 9.56
CA SER A 262 -18.10 10.74 8.81
C SER A 262 -18.04 9.52 9.75
N THR A 263 -18.36 8.32 9.23
CA THR A 263 -18.17 7.05 9.99
C THR A 263 -16.74 6.91 10.50
N ASN A 264 -15.75 7.21 9.65
CA ASN A 264 -14.34 7.12 9.99
C ASN A 264 -13.99 8.10 11.13
N THR A 265 -14.48 9.34 11.06
CA THR A 265 -14.27 10.36 12.11
C THR A 265 -14.79 9.89 13.46
N VAL A 266 -16.03 9.39 13.51
CA VAL A 266 -16.63 8.89 14.75
C VAL A 266 -15.86 7.69 15.29
N LEU A 267 -15.52 6.72 14.43
CA LEU A 267 -14.75 5.55 14.82
C LEU A 267 -13.38 5.92 15.40
N CYS A 268 -12.62 6.78 14.70
CA CYS A 268 -11.32 7.27 15.15
C CYS A 268 -11.42 8.01 16.48
N ALA A 269 -12.41 8.88 16.65
CA ALA A 269 -12.62 9.61 17.90
C ALA A 269 -12.96 8.67 19.07
N LEU A 270 -13.80 7.65 18.84
CA LEU A 270 -14.12 6.63 19.84
C LEU A 270 -12.87 5.85 20.26
N LEU A 271 -12.13 5.30 19.28
CA LEU A 271 -10.89 4.56 19.55
C LEU A 271 -9.88 5.39 20.33
N TRP A 272 -9.67 6.64 19.91
CA TRP A 272 -8.75 7.55 20.58
C TRP A 272 -9.18 7.87 22.01
N SER A 273 -10.49 8.06 22.24
CA SER A 273 -11.05 8.29 23.57
C SER A 273 -10.87 7.09 24.49
N PHE A 274 -11.13 5.87 24.00
CA PHE A 274 -10.93 4.63 24.77
C PHE A 274 -9.46 4.41 25.10
N ILE A 275 -8.56 4.53 24.12
CA ILE A 275 -7.11 4.36 24.32
C ILE A 275 -6.59 5.37 25.33
N THR A 276 -6.98 6.64 25.19
CA THR A 276 -6.55 7.72 26.10
C THR A 276 -7.05 7.46 27.52
N ARG A 277 -8.32 7.03 27.68
CA ARG A 277 -8.88 6.68 28.99
C ARG A 277 -8.16 5.51 29.65
N ILE A 278 -7.89 4.43 28.90
CA ILE A 278 -7.17 3.25 29.43
C ILE A 278 -5.76 3.64 29.88
N ARG A 279 -5.04 4.43 29.07
CA ARG A 279 -3.69 4.93 29.44
C ARG A 279 -3.73 5.76 30.73
N ALA A 280 -4.68 6.68 30.83
CA ALA A 280 -4.84 7.52 32.03
C ALA A 280 -5.15 6.71 33.30
N GLN A 281 -5.81 5.56 33.18
CA GLN A 281 -6.10 4.67 34.32
C GLN A 281 -4.91 3.80 34.73
N HIS A 282 -4.03 3.44 33.80
CA HIS A 282 -2.89 2.57 34.08
C HIS A 282 -1.66 3.34 34.60
N GLU A 283 -1.56 4.64 34.29
CA GLU A 283 -0.42 5.49 34.64
C GLU A 283 -0.66 6.30 35.92
N GLU A 284 -1.05 5.64 37.01
CA GLU A 284 -1.39 6.31 38.28
C GLU A 284 -0.22 7.07 38.96
N ASN A 285 0.99 7.21 38.37
CA ASN A 285 2.09 7.94 39.03
C ASN A 285 3.28 8.51 38.21
N THR A 286 3.37 8.51 36.86
CA THR A 286 4.63 9.01 36.22
C THR A 286 4.56 9.75 34.88
N LEU A 287 3.41 9.90 34.23
CA LEU A 287 3.31 10.77 33.05
C LEU A 287 2.10 11.68 33.20
N SER A 288 2.34 12.96 33.47
CA SER A 288 1.39 13.97 33.04
C SER A 288 1.22 13.76 31.54
N LEU A 289 0.09 13.20 31.10
CA LEU A 289 -0.29 13.14 29.68
C LEU A 289 -0.41 14.60 29.19
N THR A 290 0.72 15.21 28.85
CA THR A 290 0.79 16.62 28.43
C THR A 290 0.21 16.78 27.03
N SER A 291 0.24 15.72 26.23
CA SER A 291 -0.40 15.68 24.93
C SER A 291 -0.74 14.26 24.49
N SER A 292 -1.81 14.13 23.72
CA SER A 292 -2.19 12.94 22.97
C SER A 292 -2.50 13.41 21.54
N ARG A 293 -2.03 12.68 20.52
CA ARG A 293 -2.26 13.02 19.11
C ARG A 293 -2.75 11.79 18.37
N LEU A 294 -3.74 11.98 17.49
CA LEU A 294 -4.28 10.91 16.66
C LEU A 294 -3.90 11.17 15.20
N VAL A 295 -2.91 10.41 14.74
CA VAL A 295 -2.41 10.54 13.38
C VAL A 295 -3.27 9.72 12.42
N MET A 296 -3.90 10.38 11.46
CA MET A 296 -4.70 9.74 10.41
C MET A 296 -4.04 9.87 9.04
N ALA A 297 -3.84 8.74 8.36
CA ALA A 297 -3.46 8.71 6.96
C ALA A 297 -4.65 9.10 6.07
N VAL A 298 -4.43 10.06 5.17
CA VAL A 298 -5.45 10.61 4.27
C VAL A 298 -4.98 10.46 2.83
N ASN A 299 -5.84 9.91 1.97
CA ASN A 299 -5.56 9.85 0.53
C ASN A 299 -5.57 11.27 -0.07
N GLY A 300 -4.40 11.73 -0.50
CA GLY A 300 -4.20 13.07 -1.04
C GLY A 300 -4.63 13.26 -2.50
N ARG A 301 -4.95 12.18 -3.25
CA ARG A 301 -5.30 12.25 -4.68
C ARG A 301 -6.41 13.25 -4.96
N ARG A 302 -7.48 13.24 -4.15
CA ARG A 302 -8.62 14.17 -4.29
C ARG A 302 -8.29 15.60 -3.88
N ARG A 303 -7.23 15.82 -3.09
CA ARG A 303 -6.79 17.16 -2.68
C ARG A 303 -5.94 17.85 -3.75
N ILE A 304 -5.25 17.08 -4.59
CA ILE A 304 -4.60 17.62 -5.79
C ILE A 304 -5.66 18.08 -6.80
N GLY A 305 -6.68 17.25 -7.02
CA GLY A 305 -7.84 17.61 -7.82
C GLY A 305 -8.68 16.39 -8.20
N PRO A 306 -9.95 16.58 -8.60
CA PRO A 306 -10.85 15.48 -8.93
C PRO A 306 -10.35 14.63 -10.12
N ASN A 307 -9.57 15.24 -11.02
CA ASN A 307 -9.09 14.61 -12.26
C ASN A 307 -7.64 14.12 -12.18
N PHE A 308 -6.98 14.18 -11.01
CA PHE A 308 -5.57 13.77 -10.89
C PHE A 308 -5.38 12.26 -11.07
N SER A 309 -6.32 11.49 -10.53
CA SER A 309 -6.31 10.02 -10.54
C SER A 309 -7.67 9.49 -11.01
N PRO A 310 -8.04 9.71 -12.28
CA PRO A 310 -9.30 9.23 -12.81
C PRO A 310 -9.30 7.70 -12.94
N PRO A 311 -10.47 7.04 -13.00
CA PRO A 311 -10.56 5.57 -12.99
C PRO A 311 -9.85 4.86 -14.16
N ASP A 312 -9.73 5.52 -15.31
CA ASP A 312 -9.06 5.04 -16.51
C ASP A 312 -7.53 5.23 -16.47
N LYS A 313 -7.06 6.19 -15.67
CA LYS A 313 -5.63 6.48 -15.46
C LYS A 313 -5.30 6.70 -13.97
N PRO A 314 -5.47 5.68 -13.11
CA PRO A 314 -5.25 5.85 -11.68
C PRO A 314 -3.79 6.24 -11.38
N TYR A 315 -3.58 7.03 -10.34
CA TYR A 315 -2.26 7.27 -9.77
C TYR A 315 -1.96 6.18 -8.74
N ILE A 316 -0.96 5.34 -9.01
CA ILE A 316 -0.69 4.12 -8.24
C ILE A 316 0.38 4.34 -7.15
N GLY A 317 1.28 5.31 -7.31
CA GLY A 317 2.30 5.63 -6.31
C GLY A 317 1.72 6.15 -4.99
N ASN A 318 2.58 6.44 -4.02
CA ASN A 318 2.16 6.99 -2.74
C ASN A 318 1.66 8.43 -2.88
N LEU A 319 0.50 8.69 -2.29
CA LEU A 319 -0.03 10.03 -2.08
C LEU A 319 -0.84 10.05 -0.77
N VAL A 320 -0.13 9.82 0.32
CA VAL A 320 -0.66 9.83 1.68
C VAL A 320 -0.26 11.14 2.34
N LEU A 321 -1.25 11.87 2.84
CA LEU A 321 -1.09 13.02 3.69
C LEU A 321 -1.43 12.62 5.13
N VAL A 322 -0.85 13.30 6.09
CA VAL A 322 -1.11 13.03 7.49
C VAL A 322 -1.96 14.16 8.07
N CYS A 323 -3.05 13.78 8.74
CA CYS A 323 -3.85 14.68 9.57
C CYS A 323 -3.56 14.30 11.04
N PRO A 324 -2.78 15.11 11.78
CA PRO A 324 -2.42 14.84 13.18
C PRO A 324 -3.50 15.23 14.19
#